data_AF-A0AAC9WTQ9-F1
#
_entry.id   AF-A0AAC9WTQ9-F1
#
_cell.length_a   1.000
_cell.length_b   1.000
_cell.length_c   1.000
_cell.angle_alpha   90.00
_cell.angle_beta   90.00
_cell.angle_gamma   90.00
#
_symmetry.space_group_name_H-M   'P 1'
#
loop_
_entity.id
_entity.type
_entity.pdbx_description
1 polymer ?
#
loop_
_entity_poly.entity_id
_entity_poly.type
_entity_poly.pdbx_seq_one_letter_code
_entity_poly.pdbx_strand_id
1 'polypeptide(L)'
;MKDLIVDYNGGQGDKIDLTSLFDTAPGGANIGDFVNYNSATGTLSVDHDGTANGANFVDVATLTTPPVSSTITLLYDDGVTQHTTTANLV
;
A
#
# COMPACT_ATOMS: atom_id res chain seq x y z
N MET A 1 -3.76 10.31 11.84
CA MET A 1 -3.36 11.43 10.94
C MET A 1 -3.24 10.81 9.55
N LYS A 2 -3.69 11.50 8.50
CA LYS A 2 -3.50 11.03 7.12
C LYS A 2 -2.35 11.82 6.51
N ASP A 3 -1.52 11.16 5.73
CA ASP A 3 -0.39 11.78 5.06
C ASP A 3 -0.78 12.32 3.69
N LEU A 4 -0.06 13.34 3.25
CA LEU A 4 -0.21 13.95 1.93
C LEU A 4 1.06 13.70 1.13
N ILE A 5 0.94 12.97 0.02
CA ILE A 5 2.05 12.67 -0.88
C ILE A 5 1.80 13.44 -2.18
N VAL A 6 2.64 14.43 -2.47
CA VAL A 6 2.36 15.42 -3.52
C VAL A 6 3.03 15.10 -4.86
N ASP A 7 4.08 14.28 -4.87
CA ASP A 7 4.99 14.12 -6.00
C ASP A 7 5.51 12.69 -6.20
N TYR A 8 4.77 11.67 -5.75
CA TYR A 8 5.14 10.27 -5.95
C TYR A 8 5.39 9.95 -7.44
N ASN A 9 6.56 9.38 -7.74
CA ASN A 9 6.95 8.95 -9.06
C ASN A 9 7.65 7.58 -9.04
N GLY A 10 6.87 6.51 -9.21
CA GLY A 10 7.39 5.15 -9.32
C GLY A 10 8.37 4.94 -10.49
N GLY A 11 8.30 5.76 -11.54
CA GLY A 11 9.25 5.73 -12.66
C GLY A 11 10.63 6.33 -12.32
N GLN A 12 10.71 7.11 -11.24
CA GLN A 12 11.96 7.68 -10.70
C GLN A 12 12.49 6.91 -9.49
N GLY A 13 11.80 5.82 -9.10
CA GLY A 13 12.24 4.91 -8.04
C GLY A 13 11.50 5.06 -6.71
N ASP A 14 10.48 5.92 -6.63
CA ASP A 14 9.71 6.08 -5.39
C ASP A 14 8.98 4.79 -5.03
N LYS A 15 8.93 4.55 -3.71
CA LYS A 15 8.24 3.41 -3.10
C LYS A 15 7.59 3.87 -1.81
N ILE A 16 6.48 3.23 -1.45
CA ILE A 16 5.84 3.41 -0.15
C ILE A 16 6.25 2.25 0.74
N ASP A 17 6.99 2.55 1.80
CA ASP A 17 7.45 1.56 2.76
C ASP A 17 6.43 1.37 3.89
N LEU A 18 5.84 0.18 3.94
CA LEU A 18 4.86 -0.23 4.93
C LEU A 18 5.40 -1.35 5.83
N THR A 19 6.70 -1.66 5.78
CA THR A 19 7.31 -2.78 6.53
C THR A 19 7.10 -2.69 8.03
N SER A 20 7.07 -1.48 8.60
CA SER A 20 6.79 -1.28 10.03
C SER A 20 5.30 -1.27 10.39
N LEU A 21 4.44 -1.24 9.38
CA LEU A 21 3.00 -1.07 9.58
C LEU A 21 2.29 -2.40 9.75
N PHE A 22 2.73 -3.50 9.15
CA PHE A 22 2.17 -4.82 9.37
C PHE A 22 3.18 -5.89 8.95
N ASP A 23 3.16 -7.03 9.64
CA ASP A 23 3.84 -8.24 9.20
C ASP A 23 2.81 -9.15 8.57
N THR A 24 2.99 -9.45 7.28
CA THR A 24 2.25 -10.54 6.68
C THR A 24 2.74 -11.86 7.31
N ALA A 25 1.88 -12.86 7.49
CA ALA A 25 2.35 -14.13 8.05
C ALA A 25 3.48 -14.73 7.17
N PRO A 26 4.44 -15.49 7.75
CA PRO A 26 5.57 -16.05 7.01
C PRO A 26 5.13 -16.78 5.74
N GLY A 27 5.76 -16.44 4.60
CA GLY A 27 5.39 -16.98 3.28
C GLY A 27 4.56 -16.03 2.42
N GLY A 28 4.30 -14.80 2.90
CA GLY A 28 3.61 -13.74 2.18
C GLY A 28 2.10 -13.97 2.13
N ALA A 29 1.36 -13.22 2.95
CA ALA A 29 -0.09 -13.15 2.82
C ALA A 29 -0.48 -12.38 1.54
N ASN A 30 -1.75 -12.49 1.13
CA ASN A 30 -2.25 -11.66 0.04
C ASN A 30 -2.24 -10.19 0.48
N ILE A 31 -1.35 -9.38 -0.12
CA ILE A 31 -1.22 -7.96 0.23
C ILE A 31 -2.54 -7.18 0.07
N GLY A 32 -3.45 -7.65 -0.79
CA GLY A 32 -4.77 -7.04 -0.97
C GLY A 32 -5.68 -7.14 0.26
N ASP A 33 -5.37 -8.01 1.21
CA ASP A 33 -6.07 -8.08 2.51
C ASP A 33 -5.61 -6.96 3.45
N PHE A 34 -4.45 -6.35 3.20
CA PHE A 34 -3.82 -5.36 4.08
C PHE A 34 -3.75 -3.97 3.47
N VAL A 35 -3.59 -3.86 2.15
CA VAL A 35 -3.35 -2.58 1.47
C VAL A 35 -4.24 -2.42 0.26
N ASN A 36 -4.87 -1.26 0.17
CA ASN A 36 -5.66 -0.86 -0.99
C ASN A 36 -5.19 0.50 -1.50
N TYR A 37 -4.97 0.60 -2.82
CA TYR A 37 -4.72 1.86 -3.50
C TYR A 37 -5.83 2.11 -4.51
N ASN A 38 -6.67 3.11 -4.23
CA ASN A 38 -7.71 3.58 -5.14
C ASN A 38 -7.13 4.65 -6.07
N SER A 39 -6.83 4.26 -7.31
CA SER A 39 -6.18 5.14 -8.29
C SER A 39 -7.10 6.25 -8.81
N ALA A 40 -8.43 6.10 -8.71
CA ALA A 40 -9.38 7.14 -9.08
C ALA A 40 -9.40 8.33 -8.11
N THR A 41 -9.10 8.08 -6.82
CA THR A 41 -9.09 9.10 -5.76
C THR A 41 -7.69 9.42 -5.25
N GLY A 42 -6.68 8.61 -5.59
CA GLY A 42 -5.33 8.70 -5.04
C GLY A 42 -5.24 8.22 -3.58
N THR A 43 -6.26 7.54 -3.06
CA THR A 43 -6.31 7.15 -1.65
C THR A 43 -5.56 5.84 -1.42
N LEU A 44 -4.61 5.86 -0.47
CA LEU A 44 -4.01 4.66 0.10
C LEU A 44 -4.69 4.37 1.44
N SER A 45 -5.21 3.16 1.56
CA SER A 45 -5.87 2.68 2.78
C SER A 45 -5.24 1.37 3.22
N VAL A 46 -5.18 1.16 4.54
CA VAL A 46 -4.59 -0.04 5.15
C VAL A 46 -5.57 -0.68 6.13
N ASP A 47 -5.63 -2.00 6.10
CA ASP A 47 -6.19 -2.84 7.16
C ASP A 47 -5.02 -3.53 7.89
N HIS A 48 -4.76 -3.09 9.13
CA HIS A 48 -3.53 -3.46 9.84
C HIS A 48 -3.48 -4.94 10.23
N ASP A 49 -4.63 -5.54 10.55
CA ASP A 49 -4.69 -6.94 10.98
C ASP A 49 -4.93 -7.91 9.81
N GLY A 50 -5.30 -7.38 8.63
CA GLY A 50 -5.58 -8.15 7.42
C GLY A 50 -6.70 -9.17 7.59
N THR A 51 -7.52 -9.04 8.63
CA THR A 51 -8.57 -10.01 8.95
C THR A 51 -9.82 -9.74 8.12
N ALA A 52 -10.71 -10.74 8.07
CA ALA A 52 -11.99 -10.66 7.35
C ALA A 52 -11.86 -10.26 5.85
N ASN A 53 -10.74 -10.59 5.21
CA ASN A 53 -10.41 -10.21 3.81
C ASN A 53 -10.35 -8.68 3.60
N GLY A 54 -9.74 -7.95 4.53
CA GLY A 54 -9.59 -6.49 4.42
C GLY A 54 -10.91 -5.73 4.60
N ALA A 55 -11.71 -6.08 5.61
CA ALA A 55 -13.02 -5.46 5.80
C ALA A 55 -12.93 -4.05 6.42
N ASN A 56 -11.81 -3.71 7.07
CA ASN A 56 -11.70 -2.54 7.94
C ASN A 56 -10.61 -1.55 7.50
N PHE A 57 -10.50 -1.31 6.20
CA PHE A 57 -9.55 -0.34 5.67
C PHE A 57 -9.71 1.06 6.26
N VAL A 58 -8.59 1.62 6.70
CA VAL A 58 -8.49 3.01 7.14
C VAL A 58 -7.61 3.76 6.15
N ASP A 59 -8.06 4.92 5.68
CA ASP A 59 -7.24 5.79 4.83
C ASP A 59 -6.03 6.31 5.62
N VAL A 60 -4.85 6.10 5.06
CA VAL A 60 -3.58 6.51 5.68
C VAL A 60 -2.87 7.60 4.88
N ALA A 61 -3.06 7.65 3.55
CA ALA A 61 -2.44 8.69 2.73
C ALA A 61 -3.30 9.06 1.52
N THR A 62 -3.06 10.25 0.98
CA THR A 62 -3.60 10.71 -0.30
C THR A 62 -2.48 11.17 -1.21
N LEU A 63 -2.46 10.61 -2.42
CA LEU A 63 -1.59 11.03 -3.52
C LEU A 63 -2.35 12.05 -4.37
N THR A 64 -1.97 13.34 -4.29
CA THR A 64 -2.67 14.40 -5.04
C THR A 64 -2.24 14.53 -6.49
N THR A 65 -1.07 13.98 -6.82
CA THR A 65 -0.61 13.80 -8.19
C THR A 65 -0.64 12.30 -8.48
N PRO A 66 -1.68 11.80 -9.16
CA PRO A 66 -1.80 10.37 -9.41
C PRO A 66 -0.59 9.84 -10.18
N PRO A 67 -0.05 8.66 -9.83
CA PRO A 67 1.00 8.01 -10.60
C PRO A 67 0.55 7.79 -12.05
N VAL A 68 1.46 7.99 -13.01
CA VAL A 68 1.16 7.80 -14.45
C VAL A 68 0.69 6.38 -14.79
N SER A 69 1.16 5.37 -14.03
CA SER A 69 0.76 3.97 -14.17
C SER A 69 -0.57 3.64 -13.49
N SER A 70 -1.17 4.59 -12.78
CA SER A 70 -2.29 4.35 -11.85
C SER A 70 -1.97 3.32 -10.76
N THR A 71 -0.69 3.04 -10.53
CA THR A 71 -0.23 2.07 -9.52
C THR A 71 0.83 2.70 -8.63
N ILE A 72 0.95 2.17 -7.41
CA ILE A 72 2.06 2.49 -6.49
C ILE A 72 2.89 1.23 -6.22
N THR A 73 4.15 1.41 -5.89
CA THR A 73 5.07 0.34 -5.47
C THR A 73 5.12 0.31 -3.96
N LEU A 74 4.87 -0.85 -3.38
CA LEU A 74 4.87 -1.08 -1.93
C LEU A 74 6.09 -1.90 -1.52
N LEU A 75 6.64 -1.58 -0.35
CA LEU A 75 7.50 -2.48 0.43
C LEU A 75 6.72 -2.96 1.65
N TYR A 76 6.80 -4.25 1.95
CA TYR A 76 6.17 -4.85 3.14
C TYR A 76 7.00 -6.05 3.63
N ASP A 77 6.77 -6.51 4.86
CA ASP A 77 7.51 -7.64 5.45
C ASP A 77 6.57 -8.83 5.70
N ASP A 78 7.13 -10.03 5.74
CA ASP A 78 6.43 -11.26 6.16
C ASP A 78 6.98 -11.86 7.48
N GLY A 79 7.74 -11.05 8.23
CA GLY A 79 8.47 -11.44 9.44
C GLY A 79 9.75 -12.23 9.14
N VAL A 80 10.09 -12.47 7.86
CA VAL A 80 11.28 -13.21 7.43
C VAL A 80 12.05 -12.46 6.36
N THR A 81 11.34 -11.88 5.38
CA THR A 81 11.91 -11.19 4.22
C THR A 81 11.05 -9.98 3.83
N GLN A 82 11.73 -8.93 3.34
CA GLN A 82 11.07 -7.81 2.71
C GLN A 82 10.63 -8.15 1.28
N HIS A 83 9.40 -7.81 0.96
CA HIS A 83 8.76 -7.99 -0.33
C HIS A 83 8.56 -6.66 -1.05
N THR A 84 8.45 -6.71 -2.38
CA THR A 84 8.07 -5.56 -3.22
C THR A 84 6.93 -5.97 -4.14
N THR A 85 5.88 -5.15 -4.23
CA THR A 85 4.75 -5.39 -5.14
C THR A 85 4.15 -4.09 -5.64
N THR A 86 3.27 -4.16 -6.64
CA THR A 86 2.46 -3.02 -7.08
C THR A 86 1.02 -3.15 -6.59
N ALA A 87 0.42 -2.04 -6.18
CA ALA A 87 -0.99 -1.96 -5.80
C ALA A 87 -1.77 -1.09 -6.78
N ASN A 88 -2.94 -1.59 -7.17
CA ASN A 88 -3.97 -0.87 -7.89
C ASN A 88 -5.30 -1.63 -7.73
N LEU A 89 -6.29 -0.98 -7.14
CA LEU A 89 -7.67 -1.43 -7.18
C LEU A 89 -8.48 -0.38 -7.94
N VAL A 90 -9.22 -0.84 -8.95
CA VAL A 90 -10.12 -0.02 -9.78
C VAL A 90 -11.55 -0.22 -9.34
#